data_AF-A0A421JWK7-F1
#
_entry.id   AF-A0A421JWK7-F1
#
_cell.length_a   1.000
_cell.length_b   1.000
_cell.length_c   1.000
_cell.angle_alpha   90.00
_cell.angle_beta   90.00
_cell.angle_gamma   90.00
#
_symmetry.space_group_name_H-M   'P 1'
#
loop_
_entity.id
_entity.type
_entity.pdbx_description
1 polymer ?
#
loop_
_entity_poly.entity_id
_entity_poly.type
_entity_poly.pdbx_seq_one_letter_code
_entity_poly.pdbx_strand_id
1 'polypeptide(L)'
;MLTILPQLNEWKIVTIVQLAIFLVCFIAFIIIAVHQFNKHNGIQRIRMFLIGLTLFHLFKIMGAILGLVFIHQDTFNTNIFIPTYIFDTISMAMLTNAIKSLVEVMLLHQQKQNMPPPSYDPKYLENGHYEQQPTRPKKEKLNFPPFKILSLILLAAVILNIIGISQLSSGETTTTVKTLTKVSSVLFLAGVLLLIVLMVYIHGSGQDFEMVTKVLIGALIILIVRCSYTMASAFSGLSFVHPNQFMIYFGHWQYYCFMGMVMEAIAGCIVLWAFSVW
;
A
#
# COMPACT_ATOMS: atom_id res chain seq x y z
N MET A 1 7.16 -11.06 -33.98
CA MET A 1 6.61 -12.42 -33.80
C MET A 1 7.08 -12.87 -32.42
N LEU A 2 6.32 -12.57 -31.35
CA LEU A 2 6.67 -13.02 -30.00
C LEU A 2 6.26 -14.49 -29.92
N THR A 3 7.25 -15.37 -30.01
CA THR A 3 7.12 -16.80 -29.75
C THR A 3 6.59 -17.03 -28.35
N ILE A 4 5.66 -17.98 -28.27
CA ILE A 4 4.95 -18.50 -27.11
C ILE A 4 5.80 -18.41 -25.83
N LEU A 5 5.29 -17.67 -24.84
CA LEU A 5 5.81 -17.62 -23.47
C LEU A 5 6.02 -19.04 -22.93
N PRO A 6 7.26 -19.53 -22.78
CA PRO A 6 7.53 -20.93 -22.44
C PRO A 6 7.16 -21.29 -20.98
N GLN A 7 6.59 -20.36 -20.22
CA GLN A 7 6.17 -20.52 -18.82
C GLN A 7 4.69 -20.17 -18.58
N LEU A 8 3.86 -20.26 -19.63
CA LEU A 8 2.47 -19.80 -19.57
C LEU A 8 1.64 -20.54 -18.48
N ASN A 9 1.92 -21.83 -18.27
CA ASN A 9 1.23 -22.65 -17.29
C ASN A 9 1.59 -22.26 -15.85
N GLU A 10 2.85 -21.97 -15.58
CA GLU A 10 3.32 -21.56 -14.24
C GLU A 10 2.81 -20.17 -13.89
N TRP A 11 2.90 -19.22 -14.84
CA TRP A 11 2.33 -17.88 -14.65
C TRP A 11 0.82 -17.93 -14.46
N LYS A 12 0.10 -18.83 -15.15
CA LYS A 12 -1.32 -19.07 -14.92
C LYS A 12 -1.58 -19.52 -13.48
N ILE A 13 -0.85 -20.52 -12.99
CA ILE A 13 -0.99 -21.00 -11.61
C ILE A 13 -0.70 -19.89 -10.62
N VAL A 14 0.41 -19.16 -10.77
CA VAL A 14 0.79 -18.05 -9.87
C VAL A 14 -0.29 -16.97 -9.83
N THR A 15 -0.89 -16.65 -10.98
CA THR A 15 -1.92 -15.60 -11.05
C THR A 15 -3.26 -16.07 -10.45
N ILE A 16 -3.61 -17.34 -10.60
CA ILE A 16 -4.76 -17.95 -9.90
C ILE A 16 -4.55 -17.92 -8.40
N VAL A 17 -3.36 -18.32 -7.93
CA VAL A 17 -2.99 -18.30 -6.51
C VAL A 17 -3.02 -16.88 -5.95
N GLN A 18 -2.50 -15.90 -6.69
CA GLN A 18 -2.59 -14.49 -6.34
C GLN A 18 -4.04 -14.07 -6.12
N LEU A 19 -4.91 -14.36 -7.09
CA LEU A 19 -6.33 -14.00 -7.01
C LEU A 19 -6.98 -14.62 -5.78
N ALA A 20 -6.76 -15.92 -5.55
CA ALA A 20 -7.32 -16.62 -4.40
C ALA A 20 -6.86 -16.03 -3.06
N ILE A 21 -5.55 -15.81 -2.89
CA ILE A 21 -4.98 -15.25 -1.67
C ILE A 21 -5.57 -13.86 -1.39
N PHE A 22 -5.56 -12.96 -2.38
CA PHE A 22 -6.04 -11.59 -2.14
C PHE A 22 -7.56 -11.50 -1.98
N LEU A 23 -8.34 -12.43 -2.55
CA LEU A 23 -9.77 -12.56 -2.25
C LEU A 23 -10.00 -13.00 -0.80
N VAL A 24 -9.28 -14.03 -0.33
CA VAL A 24 -9.38 -14.49 1.06
C VAL A 24 -8.97 -13.38 2.03
N CYS A 25 -7.86 -12.69 1.77
CA CYS A 25 -7.44 -11.56 2.60
C CYS A 25 -8.46 -10.41 2.57
N PHE A 26 -9.10 -10.15 1.43
CA PHE A 26 -10.14 -9.11 1.33
C PHE A 26 -11.40 -9.48 2.13
N ILE A 27 -11.83 -10.75 2.09
CA ILE A 27 -12.94 -11.24 2.92
C ILE A 27 -12.59 -11.11 4.41
N ALA A 28 -11.39 -11.53 4.81
CA ALA A 28 -10.91 -11.38 6.19
C ALA A 28 -10.87 -9.90 6.62
N PHE A 29 -10.42 -9.01 5.73
CA PHE A 29 -10.45 -7.57 5.95
C PHE A 29 -11.87 -7.05 6.20
N ILE A 30 -12.86 -7.44 5.39
CA ILE A 30 -14.26 -7.03 5.57
C ILE A 30 -14.78 -7.51 6.93
N ILE A 31 -14.53 -8.76 7.30
CA ILE A 31 -14.99 -9.33 8.58
C ILE A 31 -14.40 -8.54 9.76
N ILE A 32 -13.09 -8.29 9.75
CA ILE A 32 -12.42 -7.53 10.81
C ILE A 32 -12.88 -6.08 10.84
N ALA A 33 -13.07 -5.44 9.68
CA ALA A 33 -13.57 -4.07 9.61
C ALA A 33 -14.99 -3.94 10.19
N VAL A 34 -15.88 -4.89 9.91
CA VAL A 34 -17.23 -4.93 10.49
C VAL A 34 -17.19 -5.17 12.00
N HIS A 35 -16.34 -6.10 12.46
CA HIS A 35 -16.16 -6.35 13.89
C HIS A 35 -15.66 -5.10 14.63
N GLN A 36 -14.64 -4.43 14.10
CA GLN A 36 -14.09 -3.21 14.68
C GLN A 36 -15.06 -2.03 14.62
N PHE A 37 -15.90 -1.96 13.58
CA PHE A 37 -16.96 -0.96 13.50
C PHE A 37 -17.94 -1.09 14.68
N ASN A 38 -18.37 -2.30 14.98
CA ASN A 38 -19.31 -2.57 16.07
C ASN A 38 -18.68 -2.30 17.45
N LYS A 39 -17.37 -2.47 17.61
CA LYS A 39 -16.65 -2.27 18.88
C LYS A 39 -16.41 -0.80 19.22
N HIS A 40 -16.11 0.06 18.23
CA HIS A 40 -15.58 1.41 18.48
C HIS A 40 -16.50 2.58 18.09
N ASN A 41 -17.76 2.35 17.69
CA ASN A 41 -18.78 3.39 17.42
C ASN A 41 -18.26 4.60 16.60
N GLY A 42 -17.39 4.38 15.61
CA GLY A 42 -16.84 5.48 14.83
C GLY A 42 -15.85 5.13 13.70
N ILE A 43 -16.38 4.76 12.52
CA ILE A 43 -15.62 4.61 11.25
C ILE A 43 -14.83 5.88 10.88
N GLN A 44 -15.29 7.05 11.32
CA GLN A 44 -14.80 8.32 10.78
C GLN A 44 -13.31 8.56 11.06
N ARG A 45 -12.76 8.01 12.16
CA ARG A 45 -11.33 8.14 12.49
C ARG A 45 -10.45 7.24 11.62
N ILE A 46 -10.87 6.00 11.37
CA ILE A 46 -10.09 5.00 10.62
C ILE A 46 -10.38 4.99 9.12
N ARG A 47 -11.21 5.92 8.62
CA ARG A 47 -11.71 5.92 7.24
C ARG A 47 -10.60 5.86 6.19
N MET A 48 -9.50 6.59 6.39
CA MET A 48 -8.40 6.61 5.42
C MET A 48 -7.64 5.29 5.38
N PHE A 49 -7.48 4.62 6.52
CA PHE A 49 -6.92 3.28 6.59
C PHE A 49 -7.81 2.27 5.84
N LEU A 50 -9.13 2.28 6.11
CA LEU A 50 -10.07 1.38 5.44
C LEU A 50 -10.11 1.60 3.93
N ILE A 51 -10.11 2.86 3.47
CA ILE A 51 -10.03 3.19 2.04
C ILE A 51 -8.72 2.68 1.44
N GLY A 52 -7.59 2.91 2.12
CA GLY A 52 -6.26 2.47 1.66
C GLY A 52 -6.17 0.95 1.49
N LEU A 53 -6.62 0.18 2.49
CA LEU A 53 -6.64 -1.29 2.40
C LEU A 53 -7.64 -1.80 1.36
N THR A 54 -8.81 -1.16 1.23
CA THR A 54 -9.77 -1.52 0.17
C THR A 54 -9.14 -1.34 -1.20
N LEU A 55 -8.49 -0.18 -1.44
CA LEU A 55 -7.79 0.08 -2.70
C LEU A 55 -6.68 -0.95 -2.93
N PHE A 56 -5.85 -1.24 -1.93
CA PHE A 56 -4.82 -2.27 -2.02
C PHE A 56 -5.38 -3.61 -2.52
N HIS A 57 -6.43 -4.13 -1.90
CA HIS A 57 -7.05 -5.38 -2.31
C HIS A 57 -7.66 -5.30 -3.71
N LEU A 58 -8.37 -4.21 -4.03
CA LEU A 58 -8.96 -4.02 -5.35
C LEU A 58 -7.89 -4.00 -6.45
N PHE A 59 -6.79 -3.27 -6.27
CA PHE A 59 -5.67 -3.26 -7.22
C PHE A 59 -5.08 -4.67 -7.41
N LYS A 60 -4.89 -5.43 -6.33
CA LYS A 60 -4.37 -6.81 -6.41
C LYS A 60 -5.32 -7.77 -7.12
N ILE A 61 -6.62 -7.70 -6.83
CA ILE A 61 -7.65 -8.55 -7.43
C ILE A 61 -7.80 -8.19 -8.91
N MET A 62 -7.95 -6.90 -9.24
CA MET A 62 -8.08 -6.44 -10.62
C MET A 62 -6.83 -6.74 -11.44
N GLY A 63 -5.63 -6.55 -10.86
CA GLY A 63 -4.36 -6.94 -11.48
C GLY A 63 -4.32 -8.44 -11.78
N ALA A 64 -4.72 -9.30 -10.83
CA ALA A 64 -4.76 -10.74 -11.08
C ALA A 64 -5.78 -11.13 -12.16
N ILE A 65 -6.98 -10.54 -12.17
CA ILE A 65 -7.99 -10.78 -13.20
C ILE A 65 -7.47 -10.39 -14.58
N LEU A 66 -6.91 -9.18 -14.73
CA LEU A 66 -6.34 -8.73 -15.99
C LEU A 66 -5.14 -9.57 -16.42
N GLY A 67 -4.32 -10.01 -15.47
CA GLY A 67 -3.24 -10.96 -15.70
C GLY A 67 -3.72 -12.30 -16.26
N LEU A 68 -4.81 -12.85 -15.72
CA LEU A 68 -5.43 -14.05 -16.24
C LEU A 68 -5.99 -13.82 -17.65
N VAL A 69 -6.66 -12.70 -17.90
CA VAL A 69 -7.15 -12.36 -19.24
C VAL A 69 -5.97 -12.25 -20.21
N PHE A 70 -4.88 -11.60 -19.83
CA PHE A 70 -3.66 -11.45 -20.62
C PHE A 70 -3.04 -12.81 -20.98
N ILE A 71 -2.91 -13.70 -20.00
CA ILE A 71 -2.34 -15.05 -20.19
C ILE A 71 -3.17 -15.89 -21.18
N HIS A 72 -4.49 -15.69 -21.26
CA HIS A 72 -5.36 -16.41 -22.19
C HIS A 72 -5.47 -15.75 -23.57
N GLN A 73 -4.75 -14.67 -23.85
CA GLN A 73 -4.70 -14.09 -25.20
C GLN A 73 -3.73 -14.88 -26.09
N ASP A 74 -4.15 -15.17 -27.32
CA ASP A 74 -3.29 -15.80 -28.33
C ASP A 74 -2.18 -14.86 -28.84
N THR A 75 -2.36 -13.56 -28.64
CA THR A 75 -1.40 -12.53 -29.07
C THR A 75 -1.11 -11.56 -27.93
N PHE A 76 0.11 -11.01 -27.95
CA PHE A 76 0.51 -10.03 -26.95
C PHE A 76 -0.36 -8.76 -27.05
N ASN A 77 -1.10 -8.48 -25.98
CA ASN A 77 -1.96 -7.30 -25.88
C ASN A 77 -1.42 -6.31 -24.83
N THR A 78 -0.72 -5.28 -25.31
CA THR A 78 -0.15 -4.21 -24.49
C THR A 78 -1.22 -3.49 -23.64
N ASN A 79 -2.45 -3.36 -24.16
CA ASN A 79 -3.54 -2.66 -23.47
C ASN A 79 -4.03 -3.42 -22.23
N ILE A 80 -3.75 -4.72 -22.12
CA ILE A 80 -4.05 -5.52 -20.93
C ILE A 80 -2.81 -5.63 -20.04
N PHE A 81 -1.62 -5.79 -20.64
CA PHE A 81 -0.36 -5.87 -19.91
C PHE A 81 -0.07 -4.63 -19.06
N ILE A 82 -0.18 -3.44 -19.65
CA ILE A 82 0.14 -2.17 -18.97
C ILE A 82 -0.72 -1.98 -17.71
N PRO A 83 -2.07 -2.03 -17.76
CA PRO A 83 -2.89 -1.92 -16.56
C PRO A 83 -2.62 -3.01 -15.53
N THR A 84 -2.35 -4.25 -15.96
CA THR A 84 -1.98 -5.36 -15.06
C THR A 84 -0.73 -5.02 -14.24
N TYR A 85 0.32 -4.57 -14.94
CA TYR A 85 1.60 -4.21 -14.32
C TYR A 85 1.46 -3.01 -13.37
N ILE A 86 0.71 -1.99 -13.79
CA ILE A 86 0.40 -0.79 -13.02
C ILE A 86 -0.33 -1.15 -11.73
N PHE A 87 -1.39 -1.98 -11.82
CA PHE A 87 -2.17 -2.39 -10.65
C PHE A 87 -1.33 -3.19 -9.67
N ASP A 88 -0.50 -4.12 -10.15
CA ASP A 88 0.39 -4.87 -9.28
C ASP A 88 1.39 -3.96 -8.56
N THR A 89 2.01 -3.02 -9.28
CA THR A 89 3.09 -2.19 -8.72
C THR A 89 2.56 -1.11 -7.76
N ILE A 90 1.42 -0.49 -8.07
CA ILE A 90 0.85 0.60 -7.26
C ILE A 90 0.17 0.09 -6.00
N SER A 91 -0.29 -1.17 -5.99
CA SER A 91 -0.93 -1.77 -4.81
C SER A 91 -0.06 -1.61 -3.55
N MET A 92 1.26 -1.78 -3.67
CA MET A 92 2.24 -1.52 -2.60
C MET A 92 2.13 -0.11 -2.00
N ALA A 93 1.95 0.92 -2.84
CA ALA A 93 1.79 2.30 -2.40
C ALA A 93 0.54 2.48 -1.54
N MET A 94 -0.53 1.77 -1.89
CA MET A 94 -1.80 1.80 -1.17
C MET A 94 -1.67 1.12 0.19
N LEU A 95 -0.95 0.00 0.26
CA LEU A 95 -0.65 -0.69 1.52
C LEU A 95 0.21 0.18 2.44
N THR A 96 1.29 0.77 1.94
CA THR A 96 2.16 1.67 2.73
C THR A 96 1.39 2.91 3.22
N ASN A 97 0.54 3.49 2.38
CA ASN A 97 -0.34 4.59 2.79
C ASN A 97 -1.38 4.17 3.83
N ALA A 98 -1.91 2.95 3.75
CA ALA A 98 -2.82 2.42 4.75
C ALA A 98 -2.10 2.30 6.11
N ILE A 99 -0.91 1.70 6.15
CA ILE A 99 -0.08 1.61 7.37
C ILE A 99 0.14 3.00 7.98
N LYS A 100 0.58 3.95 7.15
CA LYS A 100 0.76 5.34 7.58
C LYS A 100 -0.52 5.92 8.22
N SER A 101 -1.67 5.74 7.57
CA SER A 101 -2.94 6.26 8.08
C SER A 101 -3.39 5.56 9.38
N LEU A 102 -3.07 4.29 9.58
CA LEU A 102 -3.32 3.62 10.86
C LEU A 102 -2.47 4.24 11.97
N VAL A 103 -1.17 4.43 11.72
CA VAL A 103 -0.23 5.06 12.67
C VAL A 103 -0.65 6.49 13.00
N GLU A 104 -1.06 7.29 12.02
CA GLU A 104 -1.59 8.65 12.25
C GLU A 104 -2.79 8.66 13.21
N VAL A 105 -3.70 7.69 13.06
CA VAL A 105 -4.89 7.58 13.90
C VAL A 105 -4.52 7.15 15.32
N MET A 106 -3.59 6.21 15.47
CA MET A 106 -3.09 5.77 16.76
C MET A 106 -2.45 6.94 17.52
N LEU A 107 -1.59 7.71 16.86
CA LEU A 107 -0.96 8.91 17.42
C LEU A 107 -1.98 9.95 17.89
N LEU A 108 -2.99 10.23 17.06
CA LEU A 108 -4.06 11.16 17.42
C LEU A 108 -4.86 10.67 18.63
N HIS A 109 -5.10 9.35 18.72
CA HIS A 109 -5.81 8.78 19.86
C HIS A 109 -5.04 8.98 21.16
N GLN A 110 -3.73 8.75 21.14
CA GLN A 110 -2.87 8.94 22.31
C GLN A 110 -2.74 10.41 22.71
N GLN A 111 -2.54 11.31 21.74
CA GLN A 111 -2.49 12.76 22.02
C GLN A 111 -3.74 13.22 22.75
N LYS A 112 -4.91 12.71 22.34
CA LYS A 112 -6.18 13.03 22.99
C LYS A 112 -6.29 12.47 24.40
N GLN A 113 -5.75 11.28 24.67
CA GLN A 113 -5.74 10.69 26.02
C GLN A 113 -4.81 11.46 26.98
N ASN A 114 -3.75 12.07 26.46
CA ASN A 114 -2.77 12.80 27.24
C ASN A 114 -3.05 14.31 27.38
N MET A 115 -4.14 14.83 26.80
CA MET A 115 -4.52 16.25 26.96
C MET A 115 -5.17 16.48 28.32
N PRO A 116 -4.82 17.57 29.05
CA PRO A 116 -5.53 17.95 30.26
C PRO A 116 -7.00 18.23 29.93
N PRO A 117 -7.93 18.01 30.89
CA PRO A 117 -9.33 18.33 30.70
C PRO A 117 -9.48 19.80 30.28
N PRO A 118 -10.48 20.13 29.45
CA PRO A 118 -10.67 21.49 28.97
C PRO A 118 -10.74 22.46 30.17
N SER A 119 -9.85 23.46 30.17
CA SER A 119 -9.90 24.54 31.14
C SER A 119 -11.15 25.36 30.87
N TYR A 120 -12.10 25.35 31.80
CA TYR A 120 -13.30 26.15 31.72
C TYR A 120 -12.95 27.61 32.03
N ASP A 121 -13.24 28.52 31.09
CA ASP A 121 -13.17 29.96 31.35
C ASP A 121 -14.35 30.35 32.25
N PRO A 122 -14.10 30.88 33.47
CA PRO A 122 -15.15 31.25 34.42
C PRO A 122 -16.21 32.21 33.86
N LYS A 123 -15.89 32.98 32.81
CA LYS A 123 -16.86 33.89 32.18
C LYS A 123 -18.08 33.20 31.56
N TYR A 124 -18.01 31.89 31.31
CA TYR A 124 -19.16 31.11 30.82
C TYR A 124 -20.02 30.50 31.94
N LEU A 125 -19.53 30.50 33.19
CA LEU A 125 -20.28 30.01 34.36
C LEU A 125 -21.25 31.06 34.92
N GLU A 126 -21.01 32.35 34.64
CA GLU A 126 -21.76 33.46 35.25
C GLU A 126 -23.13 33.72 34.57
N ASN A 127 -23.35 33.25 33.34
CA ASN A 127 -24.53 33.60 32.55
C ASN A 127 -25.59 32.50 32.38
N GLY A 128 -25.52 31.38 33.12
CA GLY A 128 -26.62 30.40 33.22
C GLY A 128 -27.15 29.79 31.91
N HIS A 129 -26.50 30.05 30.77
CA HIS A 129 -26.89 29.53 29.47
C HIS A 129 -26.08 28.27 29.17
N TYR A 130 -26.69 27.12 29.46
CA TYR A 130 -26.23 25.81 28.99
C TYR A 130 -26.58 25.61 27.51
N GLU A 131 -26.24 26.57 26.64
CA GLU A 131 -26.20 26.27 25.21
C GLU A 131 -24.84 25.64 24.90
N GLN A 132 -24.77 24.33 25.12
CA GLN A 132 -23.83 23.49 24.39
C GLN A 132 -24.18 23.60 22.91
N GLN A 133 -23.55 24.53 22.18
CA GLN A 133 -23.31 24.27 20.78
C GLN A 133 -22.28 23.14 20.72
N PRO A 134 -22.63 21.92 20.25
CA PRO A 134 -21.62 20.99 19.84
C PRO A 134 -20.95 21.64 18.64
N THR A 135 -19.87 22.37 18.88
CA THR A 135 -18.96 22.76 17.82
C THR A 135 -18.59 21.45 17.14
N ARG A 136 -19.16 21.25 15.94
CA ARG A 136 -18.86 20.08 15.08
C ARG A 136 -17.38 19.81 15.22
N PRO A 137 -16.94 18.60 15.62
CA PRO A 137 -15.53 18.34 15.79
C PRO A 137 -14.84 18.74 14.47
N LYS A 138 -14.13 19.87 14.49
CA LYS A 138 -13.27 20.27 13.38
C LYS A 138 -12.43 19.04 13.12
N LYS A 139 -12.38 18.55 11.88
CA LYS A 139 -11.57 17.39 11.49
C LYS A 139 -10.16 17.58 12.09
N GLU A 140 -9.89 16.94 13.21
CA GLU A 140 -8.59 17.02 13.88
C GLU A 140 -7.62 16.28 12.97
N LYS A 141 -6.84 17.07 12.23
CA LYS A 141 -5.78 16.56 11.38
C LYS A 141 -4.50 16.67 12.18
N LEU A 142 -3.80 15.54 12.35
CA LEU A 142 -2.44 15.56 12.83
C LEU A 142 -1.60 16.38 11.86
N ASN A 143 -1.14 17.56 12.26
CA ASN A 143 -0.26 18.38 11.44
C ASN A 143 1.19 17.93 11.67
N PHE A 144 1.49 16.67 11.39
CA PHE A 144 2.86 16.12 11.48
C PHE A 144 3.51 16.15 10.10
N PRO A 145 4.47 17.07 9.85
CA PRO A 145 5.06 17.26 8.52
C PRO A 145 5.63 15.99 7.87
N PRO A 146 6.29 15.07 8.61
CA PRO A 146 6.86 13.86 8.01
C PRO A 146 5.85 12.96 7.28
N PHE A 147 4.60 12.84 7.77
CA PHE A 147 3.59 12.04 7.07
C PHE A 147 3.10 12.68 5.78
N LYS A 148 3.10 14.02 5.71
CA LYS A 148 2.79 14.74 4.45
C LYS A 148 3.88 14.50 3.42
N ILE A 149 5.14 14.59 3.82
CA ILE A 149 6.30 14.31 2.97
C ILE A 149 6.24 12.88 2.44
N LEU A 150 5.98 11.90 3.32
CA LEU A 150 5.81 10.51 2.92
C LEU A 150 4.70 10.32 1.88
N SER A 151 3.55 10.97 2.08
CA SER A 151 2.43 10.88 1.15
C SER A 151 2.78 11.44 -0.23
N LEU A 152 3.53 12.55 -0.27
CA LEU A 152 4.01 13.15 -1.52
C LEU A 152 5.02 12.26 -2.23
N ILE A 153 5.95 11.64 -1.49
CA ILE A 153 6.93 10.68 -2.04
C ILE A 153 6.20 9.49 -2.68
N LEU A 154 5.24 8.89 -1.97
CA LEU A 154 4.48 7.75 -2.49
C LEU A 154 3.62 8.15 -3.70
N LEU A 155 3.00 9.33 -3.68
CA LEU A 155 2.24 9.83 -4.82
C LEU A 155 3.13 10.07 -6.05
N ALA A 156 4.30 10.67 -5.87
CA ALA A 156 5.27 10.86 -6.94
C ALA A 156 5.75 9.52 -7.51
N ALA A 157 6.03 8.54 -6.64
CA ALA A 157 6.39 7.19 -7.06
C ALA A 157 5.30 6.55 -7.93
N VAL A 158 4.04 6.65 -7.50
CA VAL A 158 2.87 6.14 -8.25
C VAL A 158 2.76 6.81 -9.62
N ILE A 159 2.78 8.14 -9.68
CA ILE A 159 2.64 8.90 -10.93
C ILE A 159 3.77 8.55 -11.91
N LEU A 160 5.02 8.55 -11.45
CA LEU A 160 6.17 8.21 -12.28
C LEU A 160 6.11 6.77 -12.79
N ASN A 161 5.62 5.84 -11.96
CA ASN A 161 5.43 4.46 -12.36
C ASN A 161 4.36 4.34 -13.45
N ILE A 162 3.20 4.97 -13.28
CA ILE A 162 2.12 4.99 -14.28
C ILE A 162 2.65 5.54 -15.61
N ILE A 163 3.28 6.72 -15.60
CA ILE A 163 3.79 7.35 -16.82
C ILE A 163 4.86 6.48 -17.48
N GLY A 164 5.80 5.94 -16.69
CA GLY A 164 6.87 5.09 -17.21
C GLY A 164 6.34 3.82 -17.87
N ILE A 165 5.44 3.10 -17.20
CA ILE A 165 4.86 1.84 -17.71
C ILE A 165 3.89 2.09 -18.87
N SER A 166 3.16 3.21 -18.88
CA SER A 166 2.23 3.56 -19.96
C SER A 166 2.93 3.86 -21.30
N GLN A 167 4.21 4.19 -21.26
CA GLN A 167 5.04 4.44 -22.43
C GLN A 167 5.80 3.18 -22.91
N LEU A 168 5.56 2.02 -22.29
CA LEU A 168 6.10 0.75 -22.80
C LEU A 168 5.48 0.43 -24.16
N SER A 169 6.33 0.30 -25.17
CA SER A 169 5.96 -0.16 -26.50
C SER A 169 6.67 -1.47 -26.80
N SER A 170 6.19 -2.22 -27.80
CA SER A 170 6.76 -3.51 -28.22
C SER A 170 8.18 -3.42 -28.81
N GLY A 171 8.78 -2.23 -28.89
CA GLY A 171 10.13 -1.98 -29.39
C GLY A 171 11.15 -1.73 -28.27
N GLU A 172 12.27 -1.09 -28.62
CA GLU A 172 13.25 -0.68 -27.62
C GLU A 172 12.67 0.37 -26.66
N THR A 173 12.81 0.10 -25.36
CA THR A 173 12.46 1.10 -24.35
C THR A 173 13.33 2.34 -24.43
N THR A 174 12.67 3.50 -24.47
CA THR A 174 13.33 4.80 -24.44
C THR A 174 14.08 5.01 -23.11
N THR A 175 15.10 5.88 -23.14
CA THR A 175 15.85 6.29 -21.95
C THR A 175 14.93 6.90 -20.89
N THR A 176 13.90 7.63 -21.31
CA THR A 176 12.88 8.22 -20.43
C THR A 176 12.11 7.14 -19.64
N VAL A 177 11.63 6.08 -20.30
CA VAL A 177 10.91 4.97 -19.63
C VAL A 177 11.79 4.30 -18.58
N LYS A 178 13.06 4.03 -18.93
CA LYS A 178 14.03 3.43 -18.00
C LYS A 178 14.27 4.32 -16.79
N THR A 179 14.41 5.62 -16.99
CA THR A 179 14.63 6.57 -15.89
C THR A 179 13.40 6.68 -14.99
N LEU A 180 12.20 6.86 -15.56
CA LEU A 180 10.96 7.00 -14.79
C LEU A 180 10.68 5.77 -13.92
N THR A 181 10.83 4.57 -14.49
CA THR A 181 10.59 3.31 -13.76
C THR A 181 11.61 3.11 -12.65
N LYS A 182 12.91 3.37 -12.90
CA LYS A 182 13.96 3.33 -11.86
C LYS A 182 13.70 4.32 -10.73
N VAL A 183 13.44 5.59 -11.06
CA VAL A 183 13.16 6.63 -10.05
C VAL A 183 11.92 6.26 -9.23
N SER A 184 10.85 5.76 -9.86
CA SER A 184 9.66 5.31 -9.13
C SER A 184 9.98 4.18 -8.13
N SER A 185 10.80 3.21 -8.51
CA SER A 185 11.18 2.09 -7.65
C SER A 185 12.01 2.54 -6.44
N VAL A 186 12.92 3.51 -6.64
CA VAL A 186 13.72 4.11 -5.57
C VAL A 186 12.84 4.92 -4.62
N LEU A 187 11.90 5.71 -5.14
CA LEU A 187 10.97 6.47 -4.31
C LEU A 187 10.05 5.58 -3.47
N PHE A 188 9.63 4.43 -3.99
CA PHE A 188 8.88 3.45 -3.20
C PHE A 188 9.70 2.92 -2.02
N LEU A 189 10.94 2.49 -2.26
CA LEU A 189 11.83 2.03 -1.19
C LEU A 189 12.09 3.15 -0.18
N ALA A 190 12.38 4.37 -0.64
CA ALA A 190 12.58 5.52 0.23
C ALA A 190 11.34 5.82 1.09
N GLY A 191 10.14 5.68 0.53
CA GLY A 191 8.90 5.83 1.27
C GLY A 191 8.73 4.78 2.37
N VAL A 192 9.02 3.50 2.08
CA VAL A 192 8.98 2.42 3.09
C VAL A 192 10.00 2.66 4.19
N LEU A 193 11.25 2.99 3.84
CA LEU A 193 12.31 3.27 4.81
C LEU A 193 11.99 4.48 5.69
N LEU A 194 11.47 5.55 5.10
CA LEU A 194 11.04 6.73 5.85
C LEU A 194 9.94 6.37 6.85
N LEU A 195 8.96 5.55 6.45
CA LEU A 195 7.92 5.10 7.36
C LEU A 195 8.47 4.24 8.50
N ILE A 196 9.43 3.34 8.24
CA ILE A 196 10.12 2.58 9.29
C ILE A 196 10.81 3.53 10.29
N VAL A 197 11.59 4.50 9.80
CA VAL A 197 12.28 5.48 10.66
C VAL A 197 11.27 6.25 11.52
N LEU A 198 10.15 6.68 10.95
CA LEU A 198 9.08 7.34 11.69
C LEU A 198 8.48 6.43 12.77
N MET A 199 8.21 5.16 12.45
CA MET A 199 7.66 4.21 13.42
C MET A 199 8.65 3.91 14.55
N VAL A 200 9.95 3.80 14.26
CA VAL A 200 10.98 3.62 15.28
C VAL A 200 11.08 4.85 16.19
N TYR A 201 11.05 6.06 15.62
CA TYR A 201 11.01 7.31 16.38
C TYR A 201 9.78 7.40 17.29
N ILE A 202 8.61 7.02 16.77
CA ILE A 202 7.35 6.97 17.52
C ILE A 202 7.45 5.95 18.66
N HIS A 203 7.98 4.76 18.38
CA HIS A 203 8.17 3.72 19.40
C HIS A 203 9.10 4.18 20.53
N GLY A 204 10.22 4.81 20.20
CA GLY A 204 11.17 5.35 21.18
C GLY A 204 10.62 6.49 22.05
N SER A 205 9.50 7.09 21.65
CA SER A 205 8.84 8.17 22.39
C SER A 205 7.89 7.67 23.51
N GLY A 206 7.88 6.36 23.82
CA GLY A 206 7.19 5.80 24.99
C GLY A 206 5.67 5.68 24.86
N GLN A 207 5.18 5.26 23.68
CA GLN A 207 3.75 5.24 23.38
C GLN A 207 3.05 3.91 23.74
N ASP A 208 1.79 4.00 24.20
CA ASP A 208 0.96 2.87 24.67
C ASP A 208 0.68 1.77 23.63
N PHE A 209 0.97 2.02 22.35
CA PHE A 209 0.77 1.07 21.25
C PHE A 209 2.04 0.31 20.84
N GLU A 210 2.90 -0.01 21.81
CA GLU A 210 4.19 -0.66 21.58
C GLU A 210 4.07 -1.94 20.73
N MET A 211 3.12 -2.82 21.05
CA MET A 211 2.93 -4.08 20.31
C MET A 211 2.53 -3.84 18.86
N VAL A 212 1.50 -3.04 18.62
CA VAL A 212 0.98 -2.74 17.27
C VAL A 212 2.06 -2.07 16.41
N THR A 213 2.84 -1.16 17.00
CA THR A 213 3.94 -0.48 16.32
C THR A 213 5.05 -1.46 15.91
N LYS A 214 5.46 -2.38 16.79
CA LYS A 214 6.46 -3.42 16.47
C LYS A 214 5.98 -4.35 15.35
N VAL A 215 4.71 -4.76 15.39
CA VAL A 215 4.09 -5.62 14.37
C VAL A 215 4.09 -4.92 13.00
N LEU A 216 3.71 -3.64 12.96
CA LEU A 216 3.71 -2.85 11.72
C LEU A 216 5.13 -2.59 11.18
N ILE A 217 6.13 -2.39 12.04
CA ILE A 217 7.54 -2.35 11.61
C ILE A 217 7.94 -3.67 10.94
N GLY A 218 7.54 -4.81 11.52
CA GLY A 218 7.74 -6.12 10.91
C GLY A 218 7.15 -6.24 9.50
N ALA A 219 5.91 -5.75 9.31
CA ALA A 219 5.28 -5.71 7.98
C ALA A 219 6.08 -4.85 6.98
N LEU A 220 6.60 -3.70 7.41
CA LEU A 220 7.40 -2.81 6.56
C LEU A 220 8.74 -3.42 6.17
N ILE A 221 9.40 -4.15 7.07
CA ILE A 221 10.64 -4.88 6.76
C ILE A 221 10.39 -5.92 5.67
N ILE A 222 9.26 -6.64 5.73
CA ILE A 222 8.85 -7.59 4.68
C ILE A 222 8.61 -6.87 3.35
N LEU A 223 8.02 -5.67 3.38
CA LEU A 223 7.84 -4.84 2.18
C LEU A 223 9.15 -4.34 1.56
N ILE A 224 10.28 -4.33 2.28
CA ILE A 224 11.59 -4.07 1.68
C ILE A 224 11.90 -5.13 0.62
N VAL A 225 11.61 -6.40 0.87
CA VAL A 225 11.84 -7.49 -0.10
C VAL A 225 11.02 -7.26 -1.38
N ARG A 226 9.76 -6.84 -1.23
CA ARG A 226 8.91 -6.43 -2.35
C ARG A 226 9.50 -5.25 -3.13
N CYS A 227 9.99 -4.24 -2.42
CA CYS A 227 10.66 -3.09 -3.03
C CYS A 227 11.92 -3.51 -3.79
N SER A 228 12.72 -4.44 -3.23
CA SER A 228 13.91 -4.98 -3.88
C SER A 228 13.57 -5.69 -5.19
N TYR A 229 12.47 -6.46 -5.24
CA TYR A 229 11.99 -7.04 -6.49
C TYR A 229 11.61 -5.97 -7.53
N THR A 230 10.86 -4.94 -7.13
CA THR A 230 10.49 -3.82 -8.03
C THR A 230 11.72 -3.09 -8.56
N MET A 231 12.72 -2.86 -7.71
CA MET A 231 14.02 -2.29 -8.12
C MET A 231 14.75 -3.22 -9.08
N ALA A 232 14.88 -4.51 -8.77
CA ALA A 232 15.56 -5.47 -9.63
C ALA A 232 14.92 -5.52 -11.03
N SER A 233 13.59 -5.49 -11.11
CA SER A 233 12.83 -5.39 -12.36
C SER A 233 13.10 -4.09 -13.13
N ALA A 234 13.07 -2.93 -12.44
CA ALA A 234 13.31 -1.64 -13.08
C ALA A 234 14.77 -1.44 -13.54
N PHE A 235 15.74 -1.88 -12.74
CA PHE A 235 17.17 -1.69 -13.01
C PHE A 235 17.71 -2.64 -14.07
N SER A 236 17.16 -3.85 -14.16
CA SER A 236 17.52 -4.83 -15.20
C SER A 236 16.97 -4.47 -16.59
N GLY A 237 16.07 -3.49 -16.67
CA GLY A 237 15.50 -2.97 -17.91
C GLY A 237 14.28 -3.75 -18.37
N LEU A 238 13.18 -3.04 -18.64
CA LEU A 238 11.91 -3.61 -19.07
C LEU A 238 11.85 -3.68 -20.60
N SER A 239 12.43 -4.69 -21.25
CA SER A 239 12.34 -4.87 -22.71
C SER A 239 11.48 -6.08 -23.04
N PHE A 240 10.53 -5.94 -23.98
CA PHE A 240 9.78 -7.11 -24.49
C PHE A 240 10.61 -7.96 -25.46
N VAL A 241 11.67 -7.39 -26.04
CA VAL A 241 12.58 -8.11 -26.95
C VAL A 241 13.55 -8.98 -26.15
N HIS A 242 14.01 -8.47 -25.01
CA HIS A 242 14.91 -9.17 -24.09
C HIS A 242 14.38 -9.02 -22.66
N PRO A 243 13.32 -9.78 -22.30
CA PRO A 243 12.73 -9.68 -20.97
C PRO A 243 13.72 -10.14 -19.91
N ASN A 244 13.79 -9.37 -18.82
CA ASN A 244 14.62 -9.75 -17.68
C ASN A 244 13.90 -10.74 -16.77
N GLN A 245 14.66 -11.45 -15.93
CA GLN A 245 14.13 -12.48 -15.03
C GLN A 245 13.12 -11.99 -13.98
N PHE A 246 13.07 -10.69 -13.70
CA PHE A 246 12.17 -10.04 -12.74
C PHE A 246 10.97 -9.33 -13.41
N MET A 247 10.83 -9.44 -14.74
CA MET A 247 9.70 -8.84 -15.45
C MET A 247 8.45 -9.67 -15.21
N ILE A 248 7.37 -9.03 -14.78
CA ILE A 248 6.09 -9.72 -14.54
C ILE A 248 5.59 -10.33 -15.87
N TYR A 249 5.14 -11.59 -15.82
CA TYR A 249 4.70 -12.43 -16.94
C TYR A 249 5.75 -12.84 -17.96
N PHE A 250 6.88 -12.15 -18.08
CA PHE A 250 7.92 -12.47 -19.07
C PHE A 250 9.21 -13.06 -18.45
N GLY A 251 9.43 -12.82 -17.17
CA GLY A 251 10.55 -13.35 -16.41
C GLY A 251 10.23 -14.68 -15.74
N HIS A 252 11.09 -15.06 -14.78
CA HIS A 252 10.90 -16.26 -13.99
C HIS A 252 9.82 -16.03 -12.93
N TRP A 253 8.76 -16.84 -12.99
CA TRP A 253 7.60 -16.72 -12.10
C TRP A 253 7.97 -16.82 -10.61
N GLN A 254 9.05 -17.54 -10.27
CA GLN A 254 9.49 -17.75 -8.88
C GLN A 254 9.83 -16.43 -8.18
N TYR A 255 10.53 -15.52 -8.86
CA TYR A 255 10.91 -14.25 -8.26
C TYR A 255 9.68 -13.41 -7.95
N TYR A 256 8.73 -13.34 -8.90
CA TYR A 256 7.48 -12.64 -8.66
C TYR A 256 6.65 -13.30 -7.55
N CYS A 257 6.51 -14.63 -7.57
CA CYS A 257 5.74 -15.38 -6.59
C CYS A 257 6.27 -15.12 -5.18
N PHE A 258 7.56 -15.35 -4.94
CA PHE A 258 8.13 -15.30 -3.59
C PHE A 258 8.51 -13.90 -3.12
N MET A 259 9.11 -13.05 -3.97
CA MET A 259 9.53 -11.71 -3.56
C MET A 259 8.45 -10.65 -3.78
N GLY A 260 7.59 -10.85 -4.78
CA GLY A 260 6.50 -9.96 -5.11
C GLY A 260 5.23 -10.29 -4.32
N MET A 261 4.52 -11.29 -4.80
CA MET A 261 3.17 -11.66 -4.35
C MET A 261 3.14 -12.11 -2.88
N VAL A 262 3.96 -13.09 -2.49
CA VAL A 262 3.94 -13.67 -1.13
C VAL A 262 4.34 -12.64 -0.08
N MET A 263 5.37 -11.82 -0.33
CA MET A 263 5.79 -10.78 0.63
C MET A 263 4.69 -9.73 0.83
N GLU A 264 4.00 -9.29 -0.23
CA GLU A 264 2.87 -8.38 -0.09
C GLU A 264 1.68 -9.01 0.63
N ALA A 265 1.38 -10.28 0.37
CA ALA A 265 0.31 -10.99 1.07
C ALA A 265 0.61 -11.12 2.57
N ILE A 266 1.83 -11.52 2.93
CA ILE A 266 2.26 -11.62 4.33
C ILE A 266 2.20 -10.25 5.00
N ALA A 267 2.75 -9.20 4.38
CA ALA A 267 2.69 -7.85 4.91
C ALA A 267 1.23 -7.39 5.11
N GLY A 268 0.35 -7.63 4.14
CA GLY A 268 -1.08 -7.34 4.24
C GLY A 268 -1.75 -8.07 5.41
N CYS A 269 -1.46 -9.35 5.59
CA CYS A 269 -1.97 -10.15 6.72
C CYS A 269 -1.47 -9.60 8.08
N ILE A 270 -0.20 -9.20 8.17
CA ILE A 270 0.36 -8.62 9.40
C ILE A 270 -0.30 -7.27 9.71
N VAL A 271 -0.51 -6.41 8.71
CA VAL A 271 -1.22 -5.14 8.88
C VAL A 271 -2.66 -5.36 9.32
N LEU A 272 -3.33 -6.36 8.74
CA LEU A 272 -4.69 -6.71 9.13
C LEU A 272 -4.75 -7.24 10.57
N TRP A 273 -3.77 -8.07 10.97
CA TRP A 273 -3.64 -8.55 12.34
C TRP A 273 -3.39 -7.39 13.32
N ALA A 274 -2.45 -6.49 13.00
CA ALA A 274 -2.18 -5.29 13.78
C ALA A 274 -3.45 -4.45 13.99
N PHE A 275 -4.26 -4.28 12.92
CA PHE A 275 -5.54 -3.58 13.00
C PHE A 275 -6.60 -4.34 13.81
N SER A 276 -6.58 -5.67 13.84
CA SER A 276 -7.52 -6.47 14.65
C SER A 276 -7.22 -6.41 16.14
N VAL A 277 -5.93 -6.24 16.50
CA VAL A 277 -5.47 -6.20 17.89
C VAL A 277 -5.65 -4.82 18.51
N TRP A 278 -5.47 -3.77 17.71
CA TRP A 278 -5.71 -2.38 18.12
C TRP A 278 -7.20 -2.12 18.40
#